data_AF-A0A2J0Z0C6-F1
#
_entry.id   AF-A0A2J0Z0C6-F1
#
_cell.length_a   1.000
_cell.length_b   1.000
_cell.length_c   1.000
_cell.angle_alpha   90.00
_cell.angle_beta   90.00
_cell.angle_gamma   90.00
#
_symmetry.space_group_name_H-M   'P 1'
#
loop_
_entity.id
_entity.type
_entity.pdbx_description
1 polymer ?
#
loop_
_entity_poly.entity_id
_entity_poly.type
_entity_poly.pdbx_seq_one_letter_code
_entity_poly.pdbx_strand_id
1 'polypeptide(L)'
;MSKKTEQFNVTVKVGKKSYAPGEPVPVGTGGITAEEAENFRKNFGAFTAGPDATAAAPVPSVDLDRLREAIEKLSAGNDRLSADNDRLTAERDSAVGDREVLLKQNEQLETDNATLAAEVTKLQAEIEKLTAPK
;
A
#
# COMPACT_ATOMS: atom_id res chain seq x y z
N MET A 1 -25.88 31.00 21.52
CA MET A 1 -26.02 29.72 20.79
C MET A 1 -25.27 28.66 21.58
N SER A 2 -25.97 27.71 22.18
CA SER A 2 -25.33 26.62 22.93
C SER A 2 -24.58 25.70 21.96
N LYS A 3 -23.35 25.28 22.31
CA LYS A 3 -22.60 24.30 21.53
C LYS A 3 -23.32 22.95 21.59
N LYS A 4 -23.46 22.26 20.45
CA LYS A 4 -24.00 20.88 20.42
C LYS A 4 -23.05 19.97 21.17
N THR A 5 -23.55 19.21 22.12
CA THR A 5 -22.79 18.23 22.91
C THR A 5 -23.54 16.91 22.97
N GLU A 6 -22.80 15.80 23.08
CA GLU A 6 -23.35 14.45 23.23
C GLU A 6 -22.59 13.72 24.35
N GLN A 7 -23.26 12.78 25.02
CA GLN A 7 -22.68 11.97 26.10
C GLN A 7 -22.40 10.55 25.60
N PHE A 8 -21.33 9.94 26.09
CA PHE A 8 -20.86 8.63 25.65
C PHE A 8 -20.56 7.70 26.82
N ASN A 9 -20.61 6.39 26.59
CA ASN A 9 -20.28 5.34 27.59
C ASN A 9 -18.76 5.13 27.76
N VAL A 10 -17.93 5.94 27.11
CA VAL A 10 -16.47 5.82 27.07
C VAL A 10 -15.81 7.15 27.39
N THR A 11 -14.53 7.08 27.77
CA THR A 11 -13.73 8.31 27.89
C THR A 11 -13.32 8.78 26.50
N VAL A 12 -13.64 10.02 26.14
CA VAL A 12 -13.29 10.60 24.84
C VAL A 12 -12.23 11.67 25.04
N LYS A 13 -11.11 11.58 24.33
CA LYS A 13 -10.10 12.64 24.29
C LYS A 13 -10.19 13.43 22.99
N VAL A 14 -10.25 14.75 23.14
CA VAL A 14 -10.27 15.72 22.03
C VAL A 14 -9.27 16.82 22.34
N GLY A 15 -8.21 16.92 21.55
CA GLY A 15 -7.07 17.78 21.85
C GLY A 15 -6.47 17.40 23.21
N LYS A 16 -6.29 18.43 24.05
CA LYS A 16 -5.76 18.27 25.41
C LYS A 16 -6.83 17.90 26.45
N LYS A 17 -8.11 17.81 26.06
CA LYS A 17 -9.22 17.56 26.98
C LYS A 17 -9.62 16.09 26.96
N SER A 18 -9.88 15.56 28.15
CA SER A 18 -10.44 14.21 28.34
C SER A 18 -11.82 14.38 28.96
N TYR A 19 -12.82 13.78 28.33
CA TYR A 19 -14.20 13.76 28.80
C TYR A 19 -14.49 12.38 29.36
N ALA A 20 -14.85 12.29 30.64
CA ALA A 20 -15.21 11.02 31.27
C ALA A 20 -16.54 10.48 30.71
N PRO A 21 -16.86 9.19 30.89
CA PRO A 21 -18.16 8.64 30.49
C PRO A 21 -19.31 9.47 31.09
N GLY A 22 -20.29 9.81 30.27
CA GLY A 22 -21.40 10.68 30.64
C GLY A 22 -21.07 12.18 30.68
N GLU A 23 -19.83 12.61 30.50
CA GLU A 23 -19.54 14.04 30.34
C GLU A 23 -19.95 14.53 28.93
N PRO A 24 -20.48 15.76 28.82
CA PRO A 24 -20.89 16.32 27.54
C PRO A 24 -19.67 16.62 26.66
N VAL A 25 -19.49 15.84 25.60
CA VAL A 25 -18.44 16.02 24.59
C VAL A 25 -18.96 16.92 23.48
N PRO A 26 -18.23 18.00 23.09
CA PRO A 26 -18.63 18.85 21.98
C PRO A 26 -18.65 18.10 20.65
N VAL A 27 -19.69 18.33 19.84
CA VAL A 27 -19.82 17.82 18.47
C VAL A 27 -19.79 19.00 17.50
N GLY A 28 -18.90 18.95 16.51
CA GLY A 28 -18.65 20.04 15.55
C GLY A 28 -17.39 20.84 15.88
N THR A 29 -17.43 22.17 15.71
CA THR A 29 -16.25 23.03 15.84
C THR A 29 -15.57 22.91 17.21
N GLY A 30 -14.31 22.46 17.22
CA GLY A 30 -13.51 22.27 18.44
C GLY A 30 -13.89 21.02 19.24
N GLY A 31 -14.62 20.08 18.62
CA GLY A 31 -15.10 18.84 19.19
C GLY A 31 -14.86 17.64 18.26
N ILE A 32 -15.62 16.57 18.47
CA ILE A 32 -15.66 15.40 17.58
C ILE A 32 -16.58 15.66 16.40
N THR A 33 -16.41 14.94 15.29
CA THR A 33 -17.33 15.04 14.15
C THR A 33 -18.66 14.32 14.43
N ALA A 34 -19.67 14.59 13.61
CA ALA A 34 -20.97 13.91 13.73
C ALA A 34 -20.84 12.40 13.46
N GLU A 35 -19.98 12.02 12.52
CA GLU A 35 -19.67 10.63 12.17
C GLU A 35 -18.93 9.92 13.31
N GLU A 36 -17.98 10.59 13.96
CA GLU A 36 -17.30 10.05 15.14
C GLU A 36 -18.27 9.81 16.30
N ALA A 37 -19.21 10.73 16.53
CA ALA A 37 -20.26 10.58 17.52
C ALA A 37 -21.20 9.40 17.21
N GLU A 38 -21.59 9.22 15.95
CA GLU A 38 -22.38 8.08 15.51
C GLU A 38 -21.61 6.76 15.67
N ASN A 39 -20.34 6.73 15.29
CA ASN A 39 -19.47 5.57 15.47
C ASN A 39 -19.34 5.19 16.94
N PHE A 40 -19.24 6.17 17.85
CA PHE A 40 -19.25 5.88 19.28
C PHE A 40 -20.56 5.26 19.75
N ARG A 41 -21.71 5.77 19.31
CA ARG A 41 -23.00 5.16 19.65
C ARG A 41 -23.17 3.75 19.07
N LYS A 42 -22.64 3.51 17.87
CA LYS A 42 -22.67 2.20 17.22
C LYS A 42 -21.78 1.18 17.93
N ASN A 43 -20.58 1.58 18.33
CA ASN A 43 -19.57 0.67 18.90
C ASN A 43 -19.66 0.52 20.43
N PHE A 44 -20.16 1.55 21.13
CA PHE A 44 -20.22 1.61 22.59
C PHE A 44 -21.65 1.78 23.15
N GLY A 45 -22.66 1.77 22.29
CA GLY A 45 -24.07 1.94 22.66
C GLY A 45 -24.46 3.40 22.90
N ALA A 46 -25.78 3.65 22.94
CA ALA A 46 -26.31 4.94 23.39
C ALA A 46 -26.06 5.11 24.90
N PHE A 47 -25.74 6.34 25.32
CA PHE A 47 -25.63 6.64 26.74
C PHE A 47 -27.00 6.52 27.42
N THR A 48 -27.09 5.72 28.48
CA THR A 48 -28.29 5.59 29.30
C THR A 48 -27.99 6.14 30.70
N ALA A 49 -28.78 7.11 31.15
CA ALA A 49 -28.63 7.73 32.46
C ALA A 49 -29.14 6.79 33.58
N GLY A 50 -28.38 5.74 33.90
CA GLY A 50 -28.65 4.84 35.02
C GLY A 50 -27.89 5.28 36.28
N PRO A 51 -28.46 5.08 37.49
CA PRO A 51 -27.79 5.39 38.76
C PRO A 51 -26.50 4.58 39.01
N ASP A 52 -26.27 3.51 38.25
CA ASP A 52 -25.08 2.66 38.32
C ASP A 52 -24.00 2.99 37.26
N ALA A 53 -24.12 4.12 36.54
CA ALA A 53 -23.13 4.54 35.53
C ALA A 53 -21.75 4.88 36.13
N THR A 54 -21.62 4.87 37.46
CA THR A 54 -20.37 5.12 38.18
C THR A 54 -19.57 3.84 38.43
N ALA A 55 -18.44 3.75 37.73
CA ALA A 55 -17.14 3.31 38.24
C ALA A 55 -17.05 1.91 38.89
N ALA A 56 -16.98 0.85 38.08
CA ALA A 56 -16.39 -0.42 38.53
C ALA A 56 -15.69 -1.24 37.42
N ALA A 57 -15.97 -1.00 36.14
CA ALA A 57 -15.26 -1.63 35.03
C ALA A 57 -14.23 -0.64 34.42
N PRO A 58 -13.06 -1.11 33.95
CA PRO A 58 -12.15 -0.28 33.17
C PRO A 58 -12.89 0.21 31.91
N VAL A 59 -13.22 1.49 31.89
CA VAL A 59 -13.92 2.11 30.78
C VAL A 59 -12.96 2.31 29.61
N PRO A 60 -13.33 1.91 28.37
CA PRO A 60 -12.51 2.17 27.20
C PRO A 60 -12.24 3.68 27.06
N SER A 61 -11.02 4.05 26.68
CA SER A 61 -10.66 5.42 26.34
C SER A 61 -10.31 5.49 24.85
N VAL A 62 -10.86 6.50 24.17
CA VAL A 62 -10.57 6.79 22.77
C VAL A 62 -9.80 8.10 22.67
N ASP A 63 -8.67 8.06 21.98
CA ASP A 63 -7.84 9.22 21.63
C ASP A 63 -7.96 9.51 20.13
N LEU A 64 -8.83 10.46 19.80
CA LEU A 64 -9.19 10.73 18.40
C LEU A 64 -8.06 11.39 17.63
N ASP A 65 -7.29 12.27 18.25
CA ASP A 65 -6.18 12.93 17.55
C ASP A 65 -5.08 11.92 17.23
N ARG A 66 -4.75 11.02 18.17
CA ARG A 66 -3.81 9.95 17.91
C ARG A 66 -4.29 8.99 16.81
N LEU A 67 -5.59 8.68 16.77
CA LEU A 67 -6.17 7.83 15.72
C LEU A 67 -6.12 8.52 14.36
N ARG A 68 -6.46 9.81 14.28
CA ARG A 68 -6.39 10.61 13.04
C ARG A 68 -4.96 10.69 12.51
N GLU A 69 -3.98 10.99 13.38
CA GLU A 69 -2.56 10.98 13.01
C GLU A 69 -2.08 9.60 12.50
N ALA A 70 -2.54 8.52 13.12
CA ALA A 70 -2.21 7.17 12.69
C ALA A 70 -2.81 6.85 11.31
N ILE A 71 -4.06 7.26 11.07
CA ILE A 71 -4.72 7.11 9.77
C ILE A 71 -3.98 7.91 8.70
N GLU A 72 -3.63 9.18 8.95
CA GLU A 72 -2.87 10.00 8.00
C GLU A 72 -1.52 9.37 7.65
N LYS A 73 -0.79 8.86 8.65
CA LYS A 73 0.48 8.14 8.43
C LYS A 73 0.28 6.87 7.61
N LEU A 74 -0.78 6.11 7.87
CA LEU A 74 -1.12 4.91 7.09
C LEU A 74 -1.50 5.26 5.66
N SER A 75 -2.30 6.30 5.44
CA SER A 75 -2.65 6.80 4.10
C SER A 75 -1.40 7.21 3.32
N ALA A 76 -0.52 8.02 3.91
CA ALA A 76 0.73 8.42 3.27
C ALA A 76 1.66 7.22 2.99
N GLY A 77 1.69 6.24 3.91
CA GLY A 77 2.42 4.98 3.70
C GLY A 77 1.86 4.16 2.53
N ASN A 78 0.53 4.10 2.41
CA ASN A 78 -0.15 3.38 1.33
C ASN A 78 0.10 4.05 -0.03
N ASP A 79 0.05 5.39 -0.09
CA ASP A 79 0.35 6.13 -1.32
C ASP A 79 1.79 5.87 -1.80
N ARG A 80 2.74 5.83 -0.86
CA ARG A 80 4.14 5.49 -1.16
C ARG A 80 4.28 4.06 -1.68
N LEU A 81 3.63 3.10 -1.03
CA LEU A 81 3.65 1.70 -1.47
C LEU A 81 3.02 1.53 -2.86
N SER A 82 1.94 2.27 -3.16
CA SER A 82 1.33 2.28 -4.49
C SER A 82 2.30 2.78 -5.55
N ALA A 83 2.98 3.92 -5.29
CA ALA A 83 3.97 4.46 -6.21
C ALA A 83 5.17 3.52 -6.42
N ASP A 84 5.64 2.85 -5.37
CA ASP A 84 6.68 1.83 -5.48
C ASP A 84 6.22 0.61 -6.30
N ASN A 85 4.95 0.20 -6.18
CA ASN A 85 4.39 -0.90 -6.96
C ASN A 85 4.32 -0.55 -8.46
N ASP A 86 3.88 0.67 -8.79
CA ASP A 86 3.83 1.16 -10.17
C ASP A 86 5.23 1.19 -10.79
N ARG A 87 6.23 1.68 -10.04
CA ARG A 87 7.63 1.70 -10.47
C ARG A 87 8.17 0.29 -10.72
N LEU A 88 7.97 -0.64 -9.78
CA LEU A 88 8.43 -2.02 -9.93
C LEU A 88 7.75 -2.73 -11.10
N THR A 89 6.48 -2.44 -11.36
CA THR A 89 5.75 -2.96 -12.53
C THR A 89 6.39 -2.47 -13.84
N ALA A 90 6.71 -1.18 -13.93
CA ALA A 90 7.39 -0.61 -15.10
C ALA A 90 8.81 -1.18 -15.30
N GLU A 91 9.58 -1.34 -14.21
CA GLU A 91 10.92 -1.97 -14.25
C GLU A 91 10.83 -3.44 -14.74
N ARG A 92 9.84 -4.19 -14.26
CA ARG A 92 9.57 -5.56 -14.70
C ARG A 92 9.25 -5.60 -16.20
N ASP A 93 8.36 -4.73 -16.66
CA ASP A 93 7.94 -4.70 -18.07
C ASP A 93 9.13 -4.37 -18.98
N SER A 94 9.98 -3.42 -18.58
CA SER A 94 11.22 -3.10 -19.30
C SER A 94 12.16 -4.31 -19.37
N ALA A 95 12.40 -4.99 -18.24
CA ALA A 95 13.29 -6.16 -18.20
C ALA A 95 12.76 -7.33 -19.05
N VAL A 96 11.43 -7.51 -19.11
CA VAL A 96 10.81 -8.49 -20.00
C VAL A 96 11.05 -8.12 -21.46
N GLY A 97 10.88 -6.84 -21.83
CA GLY A 97 11.18 -6.35 -23.18
C GLY A 97 12.63 -6.55 -23.59
N ASP A 98 13.58 -6.21 -22.72
CA ASP A 98 15.01 -6.40 -22.96
C ASP A 98 15.35 -7.89 -23.15
N ARG A 99 14.75 -8.76 -22.35
CA ARG A 99 14.92 -10.22 -22.48
C ARG A 99 14.43 -10.73 -23.83
N GLU A 100 13.30 -10.23 -24.33
CA GLU A 100 12.77 -10.62 -25.65
C GLU A 100 13.68 -10.18 -26.79
N VAL A 101 14.26 -8.98 -26.70
CA VAL A 101 15.25 -8.49 -27.67
C VAL A 101 16.48 -9.38 -27.68
N LEU A 102 17.02 -9.71 -26.49
CA LEU A 102 18.19 -10.59 -26.37
C LEU A 102 17.93 -11.99 -26.91
N LEU A 103 16.72 -12.55 -26.72
CA LEU A 103 16.36 -13.85 -27.29
C LEU A 103 16.40 -13.82 -28.82
N LYS A 104 15.81 -12.79 -29.45
CA LYS A 104 15.84 -12.63 -30.91
C LYS A 104 17.26 -12.46 -31.45
N GLN A 105 18.11 -11.70 -30.74
CA GLN A 105 19.51 -11.55 -31.11
C GLN A 105 20.26 -12.88 -31.03
N ASN A 106 19.97 -13.70 -30.02
CA ASN A 106 20.59 -15.01 -29.88
C ASN A 106 20.17 -15.98 -31.00
N GLU A 107 18.87 -16.01 -31.33
CA GLU A 107 18.35 -16.80 -32.46
C GLU A 107 19.01 -16.40 -33.80
N GLN A 108 19.24 -15.10 -34.01
CA GLN A 108 19.96 -14.62 -35.19
C GLN A 108 21.43 -15.08 -35.18
N LEU A 109 22.12 -14.95 -34.05
CA LEU A 109 23.51 -15.40 -33.91
C LEU A 109 23.66 -16.91 -34.12
N GLU A 110 22.71 -17.72 -33.66
CA GLU A 110 22.68 -19.16 -33.93
C GLU A 110 22.57 -19.46 -35.43
N THR A 111 21.72 -18.71 -36.14
CA THR A 111 21.56 -18.81 -37.60
C THR A 111 22.83 -18.39 -38.35
N ASP A 112 23.44 -17.28 -37.95
CA ASP A 112 24.67 -16.77 -38.56
C ASP A 112 25.83 -17.75 -38.34
N ASN A 113 25.96 -18.30 -37.13
CA ASN A 113 26.97 -19.33 -36.82
C ASN A 113 26.79 -20.60 -37.65
N ALA A 114 25.55 -21.06 -37.85
CA ALA A 114 25.27 -22.21 -38.71
C ALA A 114 25.66 -21.95 -40.18
N THR A 115 25.38 -20.74 -40.68
CA THR A 115 25.78 -20.31 -42.02
C THR A 115 27.30 -20.30 -42.17
N LEU A 116 28.00 -19.66 -41.23
CA LEU A 116 29.47 -19.61 -41.23
C LEU A 116 30.09 -21.00 -41.14
N ALA A 117 29.55 -21.91 -40.32
CA ALA A 117 30.03 -23.28 -40.25
C ALA A 117 29.90 -24.04 -41.59
N ALA A 118 28.79 -23.82 -42.31
CA ALA A 118 28.59 -24.39 -43.64
C ALA A 118 29.57 -23.82 -44.67
N GLU A 119 29.82 -22.51 -44.64
CA GLU A 119 30.80 -21.86 -45.51
C GLU A 119 32.23 -22.34 -45.24
N VAL A 120 32.63 -22.45 -43.97
CA VAL A 120 33.92 -23.02 -43.57
C VAL A 120 34.09 -24.43 -44.11
N THR A 121 33.07 -25.28 -43.96
CA THR A 121 33.10 -26.66 -44.49
C THR A 121 33.28 -26.68 -46.01
N LYS A 122 32.57 -25.80 -46.73
CA LYS A 122 32.68 -25.67 -48.18
C LYS A 122 34.09 -25.25 -48.61
N LEU A 123 34.65 -24.24 -47.95
CA LEU A 123 36.01 -23.75 -48.23
C LEU A 123 37.08 -24.79 -47.92
N GLN A 124 36.93 -25.54 -46.82
CA GLN A 124 37.83 -26.65 -46.50
C GLN A 124 37.83 -27.71 -47.60
N ALA A 125 36.66 -28.10 -48.10
CA ALA A 125 36.56 -29.05 -49.20
C ALA A 125 37.15 -28.52 -50.53
N GLU A 126 37.07 -27.21 -50.78
CA GLU A 126 37.71 -26.58 -51.94
C GLU A 126 39.23 -26.58 -51.83
N ILE A 127 39.76 -26.27 -50.63
CA ILE A 127 41.20 -26.34 -50.34
C ILE A 127 41.73 -27.76 -50.53
N GLU A 128 41.02 -28.78 -50.03
CA GLU A 128 41.41 -30.18 -50.20
C GLU A 128 41.53 -30.57 -51.68
N LYS A 129 40.58 -30.14 -52.52
CA LYS A 129 40.63 -30.39 -53.97
C LYS A 129 41.81 -29.70 -54.66
N LEU A 130 42.13 -28.48 -54.25
CA LEU A 130 43.21 -27.69 -54.85
C LEU A 130 44.60 -28.17 -54.41
N THR A 131 44.70 -28.77 -53.22
CA THR A 131 45.95 -29.24 -52.64
C THR A 131 46.22 -30.73 -52.86
N ALA A 132 45.24 -31.47 -53.38
CA ALA A 132 45.42 -32.88 -53.72
C ALA A 132 46.52 -33.07 -54.79
N PRO A 133 47.45 -34.04 -54.60
CA PRO A 133 48.47 -34.34 -55.60
C PRO A 133 47.84 -34.82 -56.90
N LYS A 134 48.39 -34.38 -58.04
CA LYS A 134 47.95 -34.75 -59.39
C LYS A 134 48.29 -36.20 -59.74
#